data_AF-G8JMF6-F1
#
_entry.id   AF-G8JMF6-F1
#
_cell.length_a   1.000
_cell.length_b   1.000
_cell.length_c   1.000
_cell.angle_alpha   90.00
_cell.angle_beta   90.00
_cell.angle_gamma   90.00
#
_symmetry.space_group_name_H-M   'P 1'
#
loop_
_entity.id
_entity.type
_entity.pdbx_description
1 polymer ?
#
loop_
_entity_poly.entity_id
_entity_poly.type
_entity_poly.pdbx_seq_one_letter_code
_entity_poly.pdbx_strand_id
1 'polypeptide(L)'
;MSIERIQEVINQESNLSTVIVPKDIPDGDSLLQLKCNLYIHILLKEWEGTSDPPYMPDKFQEVKRNLCPLLVQLRKGALSENLFTSLASILYHLQQDEFTRAEQCYMDLSLGKVAWPIGVTSVGIHSGSSMLSSHVNRANVMKDEVTKDWIIQIKRLITFKRAMAEDESE
;
A
#
# COMPACT_ATOMS: atom_id res chain seq x y z
N MET A 1 24.97 -1.32 -12.38
CA MET A 1 24.50 -1.83 -11.06
C MET A 1 24.97 -3.28 -11.00
N SER A 2 25.95 -3.60 -10.15
CA SER A 2 26.59 -4.93 -10.13
C SER A 2 25.65 -5.99 -9.53
N ILE A 3 25.66 -7.21 -10.07
CA ILE A 3 24.79 -8.34 -9.65
C ILE A 3 24.91 -8.60 -8.14
N GLU A 4 26.10 -8.42 -7.58
CA GLU A 4 26.40 -8.58 -6.15
C GLU A 4 25.61 -7.60 -5.27
N ARG A 5 25.45 -6.34 -5.70
CA ARG A 5 24.66 -5.33 -4.99
C ARG A 5 23.18 -5.70 -4.96
N ILE A 6 22.70 -6.34 -6.03
CA ILE A 6 21.29 -6.77 -6.13
C ILE A 6 21.05 -7.94 -5.17
N GLN A 7 21.97 -8.91 -5.12
CA GLN A 7 21.88 -10.04 -4.19
C GLN A 7 21.98 -9.61 -2.72
N GLU A 8 22.84 -8.65 -2.41
CA GLU A 8 22.96 -8.11 -1.05
C GLU A 8 21.68 -7.40 -0.60
N VAL A 9 21.07 -6.60 -1.48
CA VAL A 9 19.77 -5.95 -1.21
C VAL A 9 18.68 -7.01 -1.01
N ILE A 10 18.60 -8.04 -1.86
CA ILE A 10 17.61 -9.13 -1.71
C ILE A 10 17.80 -9.85 -0.38
N ASN A 11 19.04 -10.13 0.03
CA ASN A 11 19.34 -10.79 1.29
C ASN A 11 18.97 -9.92 2.50
N GLN A 12 19.27 -8.62 2.45
CA GLN A 12 18.85 -7.68 3.49
C GLN A 12 17.33 -7.56 3.57
N GLU A 13 16.66 -7.46 2.41
CA GLU A 13 15.20 -7.37 2.30
C GLU A 13 14.51 -8.65 2.79
N SER A 14 15.10 -9.83 2.57
CA SER A 14 14.53 -11.12 3.03
C SER A 14 14.54 -11.31 4.55
N ASN A 15 15.41 -10.59 5.27
CA ASN A 15 15.50 -10.64 6.74
C ASN A 15 14.58 -9.62 7.43
N LEU A 16 13.92 -8.73 6.67
CA LEU A 16 13.04 -7.72 7.24
C LEU A 16 11.65 -8.30 7.49
N SER A 17 11.14 -8.08 8.70
CA SER A 17 9.75 -8.38 9.03
C SER A 17 8.81 -7.47 8.23
N THR A 18 7.88 -8.08 7.50
CA THR A 18 6.87 -7.39 6.68
C THR A 18 5.70 -6.84 7.50
N VAL A 19 5.69 -7.07 8.81
CA VAL A 19 4.59 -6.65 9.70
C VAL A 19 4.57 -5.13 9.84
N ILE A 20 3.44 -4.55 9.47
CA ILE A 20 3.14 -3.13 9.59
C ILE A 20 2.60 -2.87 10.99
N VAL A 21 3.23 -1.98 11.75
CA VAL A 21 2.76 -1.60 13.08
C VAL A 21 2.05 -0.23 13.00
N PRO A 22 0.81 -0.11 13.49
CA PRO A 22 0.02 1.13 13.37
C PRO A 22 0.69 2.36 13.96
N LYS A 23 1.48 2.19 15.02
CA LYS A 23 2.16 3.27 15.74
C LYS A 23 3.28 3.93 14.91
N ASP A 24 3.84 3.22 13.94
CA ASP A 24 4.95 3.69 13.11
C ASP A 24 4.42 4.44 11.85
N ILE A 25 3.13 4.33 11.56
CA ILE A 25 2.45 4.96 10.41
C ILE A 25 2.55 6.50 10.42
N PRO A 26 2.31 7.22 11.53
CA PRO A 26 2.44 8.68 11.56
C PRO A 26 3.87 9.18 11.33
N ASP A 27 4.89 8.41 11.69
CA ASP A 27 6.29 8.85 11.60
C ASP A 27 6.86 8.72 10.17
N GLY A 28 6.20 7.95 9.29
CA GLY A 28 6.55 7.89 7.87
C GLY A 28 7.92 7.26 7.56
N ASP A 29 8.45 6.48 8.51
CA ASP A 29 9.82 5.96 8.48
C ASP A 29 10.18 5.27 7.15
N SER A 30 11.42 5.48 6.67
CA SER A 30 11.93 4.82 5.46
C SER A 30 11.85 3.29 5.54
N LEU A 31 11.99 2.73 6.75
CA LEU A 31 11.81 1.31 7.01
C LEU A 31 10.36 0.87 6.79
N LEU A 32 9.39 1.68 7.18
CA LEU A 32 7.97 1.36 6.98
C LEU A 32 7.60 1.40 5.49
N GLN A 33 8.15 2.36 4.73
CA GLN A 33 7.97 2.40 3.28
C GLN A 33 8.54 1.13 2.60
N LEU A 34 9.71 0.68 3.05
CA LEU A 34 10.31 -0.57 2.58
C LEU A 34 9.46 -1.79 2.97
N LYS A 35 8.95 -1.86 4.21
CA LYS A 35 8.03 -2.94 4.63
C LYS A 35 6.77 -3.00 3.77
N CYS A 36 6.15 -1.86 3.48
CA CYS A 36 4.99 -1.78 2.60
C CYS A 36 5.31 -2.28 1.19
N ASN A 37 6.49 -1.90 0.67
CA ASN A 37 6.98 -2.35 -0.63
C ASN A 37 7.12 -3.89 -0.68
N LEU A 38 7.80 -4.46 0.32
CA LEU A 38 7.99 -5.91 0.43
C LEU A 38 6.66 -6.65 0.58
N TYR A 39 5.72 -6.11 1.36
CA TYR A 39 4.41 -6.71 1.51
C TYR A 39 3.64 -6.73 0.18
N ILE A 40 3.65 -5.66 -0.62
CA ILE A 40 3.04 -5.66 -1.95
C ILE A 40 3.70 -6.71 -2.86
N HIS A 41 5.02 -6.87 -2.79
CA HIS A 41 5.72 -7.92 -3.54
C HIS A 41 5.29 -9.34 -3.14
N ILE A 42 5.06 -9.58 -1.84
CA ILE A 42 4.52 -10.84 -1.34
C ILE A 42 3.12 -11.08 -1.89
N LEU A 43 2.23 -10.08 -1.84
CA LEU A 43 0.88 -10.20 -2.40
C LEU A 43 0.89 -10.54 -3.90
N LEU A 44 1.78 -9.93 -4.67
CA LEU A 44 1.93 -10.23 -6.10
C LEU A 44 2.45 -11.64 -6.35
N LYS A 45 3.36 -12.13 -5.49
CA LYS A 45 3.89 -13.49 -5.57
C LYS A 45 2.84 -14.53 -5.17
N GLU A 46 2.04 -14.24 -4.15
CA GLU A 46 0.91 -15.07 -3.75
C GLU A 46 -0.13 -15.16 -4.87
N TRP A 47 -0.46 -14.04 -5.52
CA TRP A 47 -1.36 -14.02 -6.68
C TRP A 47 -0.81 -14.86 -7.84
N GLU A 48 0.48 -14.75 -8.16
CA GLU A 48 1.11 -15.60 -9.18
C GLU A 48 1.10 -17.09 -8.81
N GLY A 49 1.10 -17.41 -7.52
CA GLY A 49 1.13 -18.78 -6.99
C GLY A 49 -0.24 -19.44 -6.78
N THR A 50 -1.35 -18.71 -6.95
CA THR A 50 -2.72 -19.27 -6.87
C THR A 50 -2.93 -20.35 -7.95
N SER A 51 -3.68 -21.42 -7.61
CA SER A 51 -3.95 -22.60 -8.45
C SER A 51 -4.27 -22.30 -9.92
N ASP A 52 -3.89 -23.22 -10.82
CA ASP A 52 -4.10 -23.13 -12.26
C ASP A 52 -5.59 -23.34 -12.65
N PRO A 53 -6.28 -22.37 -13.27
CA PRO A 53 -5.79 -21.07 -13.73
C PRO A 53 -5.78 -20.00 -12.61
N PRO A 54 -4.74 -19.13 -12.56
CA PRO A 54 -4.62 -18.08 -11.56
C PRO A 54 -5.86 -17.18 -11.51
N TYR A 55 -6.18 -16.62 -10.35
CA TYR A 55 -7.29 -15.67 -10.19
C TYR A 55 -7.15 -14.51 -11.20
N MET A 56 -8.07 -14.38 -12.16
CA MET A 56 -8.05 -13.34 -13.21
C MET A 56 -6.69 -13.17 -13.93
N PRO A 57 -6.24 -14.13 -14.75
CA PRO A 57 -4.88 -14.14 -15.30
C PRO A 57 -4.61 -12.96 -16.24
N ASP A 58 -5.63 -12.52 -16.98
CA ASP A 58 -5.56 -11.36 -17.89
C ASP A 58 -5.27 -10.05 -17.15
N LYS A 59 -5.64 -9.98 -15.86
CA LYS A 59 -5.52 -8.78 -15.04
C LYS A 59 -4.21 -8.71 -14.28
N PHE A 60 -3.57 -9.85 -14.00
CA PHE A 60 -2.34 -9.90 -13.23
C PHE A 60 -1.19 -9.09 -13.86
N GLN A 61 -1.00 -9.23 -15.18
CA GLN A 61 0.05 -8.49 -15.89
C GLN A 61 -0.21 -6.97 -15.89
N GLU A 62 -1.47 -6.56 -16.03
CA GLU A 62 -1.90 -5.16 -15.94
C GLU A 62 -1.59 -4.59 -14.54
N VAL A 63 -1.96 -5.33 -13.49
CA VAL A 63 -1.71 -4.97 -12.08
C VAL A 63 -0.21 -4.79 -11.83
N LYS A 64 0.62 -5.76 -12.21
CA LYS A 64 2.08 -5.73 -12.01
C LYS A 64 2.73 -4.53 -12.70
N ARG A 65 2.30 -4.22 -13.94
CA ARG A 65 2.82 -3.08 -14.70
C ARG A 65 2.48 -1.75 -14.05
N ASN A 66 1.23 -1.59 -13.65
CA ASN A 66 0.72 -0.32 -13.11
C ASN A 66 1.13 -0.09 -11.64
N LEU A 67 1.50 -1.13 -10.89
CA LEU A 67 2.08 -1.01 -9.55
C LEU A 67 3.59 -0.73 -9.56
N CYS A 68 4.30 -1.00 -10.66
CA CYS A 68 5.74 -0.78 -10.74
C CYS A 68 6.18 0.65 -10.36
N PRO A 69 5.50 1.74 -10.83
CA PRO A 69 5.82 3.10 -10.40
C PRO A 69 5.70 3.30 -8.89
N LEU A 70 4.66 2.74 -8.25
CA LEU A 70 4.46 2.81 -6.81
C LEU A 70 5.61 2.12 -6.05
N LEU A 71 6.00 0.92 -6.48
CA LEU A 71 7.10 0.17 -5.86
C LEU A 71 8.42 0.93 -5.95
N VAL A 72 8.67 1.63 -7.06
CA VAL A 72 9.85 2.49 -7.21
C VAL A 72 9.77 3.71 -6.27
N GLN A 73 8.59 4.33 -6.13
CA GLN A 73 8.39 5.48 -5.24
C GLN A 73 8.59 5.09 -3.76
N LEU A 74 8.02 3.96 -3.33
CA LEU A 74 8.18 3.44 -1.97
C LEU A 74 9.64 3.11 -1.64
N ARG A 75 10.38 2.51 -2.59
CA ARG A 75 11.81 2.22 -2.39
C ARG A 75 12.65 3.50 -2.27
N LYS A 76 12.25 4.58 -2.95
CA LYS A 76 12.96 5.86 -2.96
C LYS A 76 12.54 6.81 -1.84
N GLY A 77 11.48 6.51 -1.08
CA GLY A 77 10.96 7.47 -0.11
C GLY A 77 10.24 8.66 -0.76
N ALA A 78 9.80 8.55 -2.02
CA ALA A 78 9.34 9.68 -2.83
C ALA A 78 7.81 9.89 -2.81
N LEU A 79 7.08 9.01 -2.14
CA LEU A 79 5.63 9.12 -1.99
C LEU A 79 5.29 10.21 -0.97
N SER A 80 4.23 10.99 -1.22
CA SER A 80 3.82 12.02 -0.25
C SER A 80 3.34 11.36 1.05
N GLU A 81 3.65 11.98 2.19
CA GLU A 81 3.30 11.46 3.52
C GLU A 81 1.82 11.09 3.63
N ASN A 82 0.92 11.97 3.21
CA ASN A 82 -0.53 11.73 3.21
C ASN A 82 -0.97 10.50 2.39
N LEU A 83 -0.39 10.30 1.20
CA LEU A 83 -0.68 9.13 0.36
C LEU A 83 -0.10 7.87 0.99
N PHE A 84 1.11 7.98 1.53
CA PHE A 84 1.80 6.88 2.17
C PHE A 84 1.07 6.41 3.42
N THR A 85 0.68 7.31 4.32
CA THR A 85 -0.13 7.01 5.52
C THR A 85 -1.41 6.26 5.17
N SER A 86 -2.11 6.69 4.12
CA SER A 86 -3.34 6.04 3.68
C SER A 86 -3.07 4.65 3.10
N LEU A 87 -2.03 4.51 2.28
CA LEU A 87 -1.60 3.23 1.72
C LEU A 87 -1.17 2.26 2.83
N ALA A 88 -0.35 2.71 3.77
CA ALA A 88 0.12 1.91 4.90
C ALA A 88 -1.05 1.45 5.78
N SER A 89 -2.05 2.31 6.00
CA SER A 89 -3.28 1.94 6.72
C SER A 89 -4.08 0.86 5.99
N ILE A 90 -4.21 0.95 4.66
CA ILE A 90 -4.86 -0.09 3.84
C ILE A 90 -4.11 -1.41 3.98
N LEU A 91 -2.78 -1.39 3.80
CA LEU A 91 -1.95 -2.60 3.87
C LEU A 91 -1.95 -3.21 5.27
N TYR A 92 -1.97 -2.39 6.33
CA TYR A 92 -2.12 -2.85 7.71
C TYR A 92 -3.42 -3.62 7.90
N HIS A 93 -4.56 -3.04 7.53
CA HIS A 93 -5.85 -3.73 7.67
C HIS A 93 -5.93 -4.99 6.79
N LEU A 94 -5.26 -4.98 5.63
CA LEU A 94 -5.14 -6.16 4.78
C LEU A 94 -4.29 -7.27 5.41
N GLN A 95 -3.32 -6.95 6.27
CA GLN A 95 -2.55 -7.94 7.04
C GLN A 95 -3.33 -8.55 8.21
N GLN A 96 -4.40 -7.89 8.65
CA GLN A 96 -5.26 -8.35 9.75
C GLN A 96 -6.53 -9.07 9.23
N ASP A 97 -6.61 -9.31 7.91
CA ASP A 97 -7.80 -9.83 7.22
C ASP A 97 -9.07 -8.98 7.46
N GLU A 98 -8.89 -7.70 7.79
CA GLU A 98 -9.97 -6.74 8.03
C GLU A 98 -10.40 -6.05 6.73
N PHE A 99 -10.88 -6.83 5.76
CA PHE A 99 -11.14 -6.35 4.39
C PHE A 99 -12.12 -5.17 4.33
N THR A 100 -13.18 -5.17 5.14
CA THR A 100 -14.13 -4.04 5.19
C THR A 100 -13.47 -2.73 5.60
N ARG A 101 -12.50 -2.79 6.52
CA ARG A 101 -11.76 -1.60 6.96
C ARG A 101 -10.73 -1.17 5.92
N ALA A 102 -10.03 -2.12 5.31
CA ALA A 102 -9.13 -1.84 4.19
C ALA A 102 -9.88 -1.15 3.03
N GLU A 103 -11.09 -1.62 2.70
CA GLU A 103 -11.96 -1.00 1.69
C GLU A 103 -12.37 0.42 2.08
N GLN A 104 -12.73 0.68 3.34
CA GLN A 104 -13.04 2.03 3.82
C GLN A 104 -11.84 2.98 3.68
N CYS A 105 -10.65 2.56 4.12
CA CYS A 105 -9.43 3.35 3.96
C CYS A 105 -9.12 3.62 2.48
N TYR A 106 -9.34 2.63 1.60
CA TYR A 106 -9.21 2.80 0.16
C TYR A 106 -10.19 3.86 -0.39
N MET A 107 -11.46 3.83 0.04
CA MET A 107 -12.44 4.81 -0.38
C MET A 107 -12.01 6.23 0.02
N ASP A 108 -11.56 6.43 1.25
CA ASP A 108 -11.05 7.72 1.71
C ASP A 108 -9.84 8.19 0.88
N LEU A 109 -8.88 7.31 0.60
CA LEU A 109 -7.74 7.59 -0.27
C LEU A 109 -8.19 8.02 -1.68
N SER A 110 -9.11 7.27 -2.29
CA SER A 110 -9.63 7.59 -3.63
C SER A 110 -10.41 8.91 -3.69
N LEU A 111 -10.98 9.36 -2.57
CA LEU A 111 -11.63 10.65 -2.42
C LEU A 111 -10.63 11.79 -2.09
N GLY A 112 -9.34 11.46 -1.96
CA GLY A 112 -8.26 12.38 -1.62
C GLY A 112 -8.25 12.79 -0.14
N LYS A 113 -8.83 11.97 0.74
CA LYS A 113 -8.73 12.11 2.19
C LYS A 113 -7.61 11.22 2.72
N VAL A 114 -7.03 11.60 3.85
CA VAL A 114 -6.01 10.79 4.53
C VAL A 114 -6.70 9.76 5.40
N ALA A 115 -6.44 8.47 5.13
CA ALA A 115 -6.93 7.36 5.94
C ALA A 115 -5.90 7.01 7.02
N TRP A 116 -6.39 6.82 8.26
CA TRP A 116 -5.59 6.43 9.43
C TRP A 116 -6.12 5.11 9.99
N PRO A 117 -5.28 4.25 10.58
CA PRO A 117 -5.75 2.99 11.15
C PRO A 117 -6.55 3.28 12.44
N ILE A 118 -7.52 2.42 12.73
CA ILE A 118 -8.39 2.59 13.90
C ILE A 118 -7.57 2.60 15.19
N GLY A 119 -7.78 3.62 16.02
CA GLY A 119 -7.06 3.79 17.29
C GLY A 119 -5.78 4.63 17.19
N VAL A 120 -5.31 4.94 15.98
CA VAL A 120 -4.23 5.92 15.75
C VAL A 120 -4.87 7.12 15.08
N THR A 121 -5.10 8.17 15.86
CA THR A 121 -5.52 9.45 15.29
C THR A 121 -4.30 10.36 15.21
N SER A 122 -4.24 11.24 14.20
CA SER A 122 -3.24 12.31 14.06
C SER A 122 -3.30 13.38 15.18
N VAL A 123 -3.84 13.03 16.35
CA VAL A 123 -3.98 13.93 17.50
C VAL A 123 -2.74 13.80 18.38
N GLY A 124 -1.63 14.30 17.84
CA GLY A 124 -0.35 14.39 18.53
C GLY A 124 0.70 14.95 17.58
N ILE A 125 1.06 16.22 17.76
CA ILE A 125 2.17 16.92 17.07
C ILE A 125 1.88 17.44 15.64
N HIS A 126 0.70 18.02 15.40
CA HIS A 126 0.61 19.26 14.61
C HIS A 126 -0.62 20.08 15.06
N SER A 127 -0.70 20.33 16.37
CA SER A 127 -1.74 21.18 16.96
C SER A 127 -1.42 22.66 16.70
N GLY A 128 -1.59 23.09 15.46
CA GLY A 128 -1.43 24.48 15.08
C GLY A 128 -1.57 24.70 13.57
N SER A 129 -2.76 25.10 13.14
CA SER A 129 -3.05 25.64 11.80
C SER A 129 -2.89 24.72 10.58
N SER A 130 -3.91 23.89 10.28
CA SER A 130 -4.20 23.58 8.85
C SER A 130 -5.59 23.00 8.57
N MET A 131 -6.58 23.14 9.45
CA MET A 131 -7.96 22.71 9.14
C MET A 131 -8.61 23.54 8.01
N LEU A 132 -7.92 24.59 7.52
CA LEU A 132 -8.35 25.46 6.41
C LEU A 132 -7.67 25.14 5.05
N SER A 133 -6.75 24.17 4.96
CA SER A 133 -5.99 23.88 3.72
C SER A 133 -6.43 22.60 2.96
N SER A 134 -7.36 21.81 3.51
CA SER A 134 -7.79 20.52 2.91
C SER A 134 -8.59 20.63 1.60
N HIS A 135 -8.66 21.81 0.99
CA HIS A 135 -9.25 22.00 -0.35
C HIS A 135 -8.20 22.05 -1.48
N VAL A 136 -6.94 22.38 -1.19
CA VAL A 136 -5.93 22.57 -2.26
C VAL A 136 -5.26 21.24 -2.65
N ASN A 137 -5.09 20.31 -1.71
CA ASN A 137 -4.39 19.04 -1.97
C ASN A 137 -5.27 17.93 -2.58
N ARG A 138 -6.59 17.96 -2.36
CA ARG A 138 -7.56 17.05 -3.01
C ARG A 138 -7.47 17.12 -4.53
N ALA A 139 -7.22 18.32 -5.05
CA ALA A 139 -7.12 18.54 -6.48
C ALA A 139 -5.83 17.99 -7.09
N ASN A 140 -4.77 17.69 -6.32
CA ASN A 140 -3.46 17.37 -6.88
C ASN A 140 -3.16 15.86 -6.93
N VAL A 141 -3.62 15.08 -5.95
CA VAL A 141 -3.53 13.61 -5.95
C VAL A 141 -4.29 12.99 -7.11
N MET A 142 -5.46 13.56 -7.44
CA MET A 142 -6.30 13.09 -8.54
C MET A 142 -5.96 13.75 -9.89
N LYS A 143 -4.80 14.42 -10.01
CA LYS A 143 -4.31 14.96 -11.29
C LYS A 143 -3.22 14.10 -11.92
N ASP A 144 -2.50 13.31 -11.13
CA ASP A 144 -1.46 12.43 -11.64
C ASP A 144 -2.07 11.09 -12.07
N GLU A 145 -2.04 10.82 -13.38
CA GLU A 145 -2.58 9.58 -13.96
C GLU A 145 -1.86 8.34 -13.41
N VAL A 146 -0.55 8.44 -13.17
CA VAL A 146 0.23 7.36 -12.57
C VAL A 146 -0.28 7.04 -11.16
N THR A 147 -0.62 8.07 -10.38
CA THR A 147 -1.19 7.91 -9.04
C THR A 147 -2.56 7.23 -9.06
N LYS A 148 -3.44 7.63 -9.99
CA LYS A 148 -4.74 6.97 -10.16
C LYS A 148 -4.59 5.51 -10.55
N ASP A 149 -3.69 5.21 -11.47
CA ASP A 149 -3.49 3.87 -12.01
C ASP A 149 -3.09 2.90 -10.90
N TRP A 150 -2.12 3.27 -10.05
CA TRP A 150 -1.72 2.40 -8.95
C TRP A 150 -2.77 2.33 -7.85
N ILE A 151 -3.50 3.40 -7.55
CA ILE A 151 -4.61 3.36 -6.58
C ILE A 151 -5.65 2.33 -7.02
N ILE A 152 -6.06 2.34 -8.30
CA ILE A 152 -7.00 1.34 -8.84
C ILE A 152 -6.45 -0.07 -8.68
N GLN A 153 -5.14 -0.29 -8.89
CA GLN A 153 -4.55 -1.61 -8.68
C GLN A 153 -4.52 -2.05 -7.21
N ILE A 154 -4.36 -1.12 -6.25
CA ILE A 154 -4.47 -1.45 -4.82
C ILE A 154 -5.84 -2.04 -4.50
N LYS A 155 -6.92 -1.50 -5.07
CA LYS A 155 -8.26 -2.12 -4.90
C LYS A 155 -8.29 -3.56 -5.38
N ARG A 156 -7.65 -3.84 -6.52
CA ARG A 156 -7.58 -5.21 -7.07
C ARG A 156 -6.82 -6.15 -6.14
N LEU A 157 -5.75 -5.69 -5.49
CA LEU A 157 -5.06 -6.48 -4.46
C LEU A 157 -5.96 -6.78 -3.25
N ILE A 158 -6.75 -5.81 -2.80
CA ILE A 158 -7.73 -6.01 -1.71
C ILE A 158 -8.75 -7.08 -2.11
N THR A 159 -9.34 -6.97 -3.31
CA THR A 159 -10.31 -7.95 -3.81
C THR A 159 -9.70 -9.34 -3.97
N PHE A 160 -8.46 -9.42 -4.47
CA PHE A 160 -7.73 -10.69 -4.57
C PHE A 160 -7.56 -11.35 -3.21
N LYS A 161 -7.04 -10.64 -2.20
CA LYS A 161 -6.85 -11.23 -0.86
C LYS A 161 -8.15 -11.64 -0.21
N ARG A 162 -9.22 -10.87 -0.40
CA ARG A 162 -10.55 -11.25 0.07
C ARG A 162 -11.03 -12.56 -0.55
N ALA A 163 -10.89 -12.72 -1.87
CA ALA A 163 -11.28 -13.96 -2.55
C ALA A 163 -10.48 -15.17 -2.05
N MET A 164 -9.17 -15.02 -1.82
CA MET A 164 -8.34 -16.10 -1.27
C MET A 164 -8.73 -16.48 0.17
N ALA A 165 -9.09 -15.49 1.00
CA ALA A 165 -9.56 -15.77 2.36
C ALA A 165 -10.94 -16.45 2.38
N GLU A 166 -11.80 -16.16 1.40
CA GLU A 166 -13.07 -16.85 1.22
C GLU A 166 -12.84 -18.32 0.80
N ASP A 167 -11.93 -18.60 -0.14
CA ASP A 167 -11.56 -19.95 -0.59
C ASP A 167 -10.93 -20.82 0.53
N GLU A 168 -10.18 -20.23 1.46
CA GLU A 168 -9.58 -20.96 2.60
C GLU A 168 -10.60 -21.31 3.70
N SER A 169 -11.77 -20.67 3.69
CA SER A 169 -12.82 -20.84 4.70
C SER A 169 -13.88 -21.91 4.36
N GLU A 170 -13.84 -22.45 3.14
CA GLU A 170 -14.68 -23.58 2.65
C GLU A 170 -13.96 -24.93 2.75
#